data_AF-A0AAJ4AGC5-F1
#
_entry.id   AF-A0AAJ4AGC5-F1
#
_cell.length_a   1.000
_cell.length_b   1.000
_cell.length_c   1.000
_cell.angle_alpha   90.00
_cell.angle_beta   90.00
_cell.angle_gamma   90.00
#
_symmetry.space_group_name_H-M   'P 1'
#
loop_
_entity.id
_entity.type
_entity.pdbx_description
1 polymer ?
#
loop_
_entity_poly.entity_id
_entity_poly.type
_entity_poly.pdbx_seq_one_letter_code
_entity_poly.pdbx_strand_id
1 'polypeptide(L)'
;MALSSQEIDLIEQLLHVRKRKEERLQAQWNQLNEQQDKCKHEKQRSYQEWLISREALTNPLQTEDVMDRSQLNQLLGEKRSQYIEERSKADSVEDWHKRIEQLEREKSELWSQKTKLIRGQEKLKEVLDE
;
A
#
# COMPACT_ATOMS: atom_id res chain seq x y z
N MET A 1 44.46 17.40 -11.49
CA MET A 1 45.32 16.51 -12.32
C MET A 1 44.44 16.09 -13.47
N ALA A 2 44.88 16.25 -14.72
CA ALA A 2 44.03 15.88 -15.85
C ALA A 2 43.79 14.36 -15.84
N LEU A 3 42.52 13.95 -15.88
CA LEU A 3 42.13 12.56 -16.01
C LEU A 3 42.68 11.99 -17.32
N SER A 4 43.09 10.72 -17.28
CA SER A 4 43.42 9.98 -18.49
C SER A 4 42.15 9.67 -19.29
N SER A 5 42.30 9.48 -20.61
CA SER A 5 41.17 9.11 -21.48
C SER A 5 40.45 7.84 -21.00
N GLN A 6 41.18 6.88 -20.42
CA GLN A 6 40.61 5.65 -19.88
C GLN A 6 39.75 5.90 -18.62
N GLU A 7 40.16 6.84 -17.77
CA GLU A 7 39.38 7.22 -16.59
C GLU A 7 38.10 7.97 -16.99
N ILE A 8 38.18 8.85 -17.99
CA ILE A 8 37.00 9.55 -18.54
C ILE A 8 35.99 8.53 -19.09
N ASP A 9 36.43 7.62 -19.97
CA ASP A 9 35.57 6.58 -20.54
C ASP A 9 34.90 5.73 -19.46
N LEU A 10 35.65 5.38 -18.39
CA LEU A 10 35.11 4.62 -17.27
C LEU A 10 34.04 5.40 -16.50
N ILE A 11 34.27 6.69 -16.22
CA ILE A 11 33.29 7.52 -15.50
C ILE A 11 32.02 7.70 -16.33
N GLU A 12 32.14 7.92 -17.64
CA GLU A 12 30.99 8.00 -18.55
C GLU A 12 30.16 6.70 -18.57
N GLN A 13 30.84 5.55 -18.64
CA GLN A 13 30.17 4.24 -18.54
C GLN A 13 29.44 4.07 -17.20
N LEU A 14 30.06 4.48 -16.08
CA LEU A 14 29.44 4.44 -14.75
C LEU A 14 28.20 5.34 -14.68
N LEU A 15 28.26 6.54 -15.24
CA LEU A 15 27.12 7.46 -15.30
C LEU A 15 25.96 6.85 -16.11
N HIS A 16 26.25 6.24 -17.25
CA HIS A 16 25.24 5.58 -18.06
C HIS A 16 24.59 4.39 -17.35
N VAL A 17 25.37 3.54 -16.67
CA VAL A 17 24.85 2.44 -15.84
C VAL A 17 23.95 2.98 -14.72
N ARG A 18 24.35 4.08 -14.06
CA ARG A 18 23.56 4.70 -13.00
C ARG A 18 22.26 5.30 -13.51
N LYS A 19 22.26 5.94 -14.69
CA LYS A 19 21.04 6.45 -15.33
C LYS A 19 20.02 5.33 -15.56
N ARG A 20 20.46 4.18 -16.09
CA ARG A 20 19.59 3.00 -16.24
C ARG A 20 19.03 2.50 -14.90
N LYS A 21 19.82 2.56 -13.83
CA LYS A 21 19.35 2.20 -12.48
C LYS A 21 18.31 3.19 -11.96
N GLU A 22 18.47 4.47 -12.23
CA GLU A 22 17.51 5.52 -11.86
C GLU A 22 16.16 5.31 -12.56
N GLU A 23 16.18 5.04 -13.86
CA GLU A 23 14.97 4.73 -14.65
C GLU A 23 14.22 3.52 -14.08
N ARG A 24 14.94 2.47 -13.66
CA ARG A 24 14.35 1.29 -13.00
C ARG A 24 13.73 1.65 -11.65
N LEU A 25 14.42 2.43 -10.81
CA LEU A 25 13.88 2.88 -9.53
C LEU A 25 12.63 3.75 -9.73
N GLN A 26 12.62 4.60 -10.76
CA GLN A 26 11.45 5.41 -11.10
C GLN A 26 10.27 4.56 -11.57
N ALA A 27 10.52 3.52 -12.38
CA ALA A 27 9.48 2.58 -12.79
C ALA A 27 8.89 1.82 -11.60
N GLN A 28 9.73 1.34 -10.68
CA GLN A 28 9.28 0.70 -9.43
C GLN A 28 8.46 1.66 -8.57
N TRP A 29 8.90 2.91 -8.42
CA TRP A 29 8.17 3.94 -7.69
C TRP A 29 6.76 4.17 -8.27
N ASN A 30 6.66 4.26 -9.60
CA ASN A 30 5.36 4.44 -10.27
C ASN A 30 4.44 3.23 -10.03
N GLN A 31 4.97 2.01 -10.12
CA GLN A 31 4.21 0.80 -9.81
C GLN A 31 3.71 0.78 -8.35
N LEU A 32 4.54 1.16 -7.38
CA LEU A 32 4.11 1.23 -5.98
C LEU A 32 3.04 2.30 -5.75
N ASN A 33 3.09 3.43 -6.47
CA ASN A 33 2.02 4.44 -6.40
C ASN A 33 0.69 3.88 -6.91
N GLU A 34 0.69 3.27 -8.10
CA GLU A 34 -0.51 2.66 -8.66
C GLU A 34 -1.10 1.58 -7.74
N GLN A 35 -0.24 0.77 -7.12
CA GLN A 35 -0.67 -0.22 -6.14
C GLN A 35 -1.25 0.43 -4.88
N GLN A 36 -0.63 1.50 -4.38
CA GLN A 36 -1.10 2.21 -3.20
C GLN A 36 -2.47 2.86 -3.47
N ASP A 37 -2.65 3.46 -4.64
CA ASP A 37 -3.93 4.05 -5.04
C ASP A 37 -5.02 2.98 -5.13
N LYS A 38 -4.74 1.84 -5.76
CA LYS A 38 -5.67 0.70 -5.78
C LYS A 38 -6.01 0.23 -4.36
N CYS A 39 -5.02 0.06 -3.48
CA CYS A 39 -5.27 -0.37 -2.09
C CYS A 39 -6.12 0.64 -1.32
N LYS A 40 -5.94 1.96 -1.55
CA LYS A 40 -6.78 2.99 -0.93
C LYS A 40 -8.23 2.90 -1.39
N HIS A 41 -8.46 2.66 -2.69
CA HIS A 41 -9.81 2.46 -3.22
C HIS A 41 -10.47 1.20 -2.64
N GLU A 42 -9.76 0.07 -2.59
CA GLU A 42 -10.29 -1.16 -2.00
C GLU A 42 -10.55 -1.01 -0.50
N LYS A 43 -9.65 -0.36 0.26
CA LYS A 43 -9.89 -0.03 1.67
C LYS A 43 -11.18 0.75 1.85
N GLN A 44 -11.41 1.78 1.02
CA GLN A 44 -12.61 2.60 1.09
C GLN A 44 -13.87 1.78 0.79
N ARG A 45 -13.82 0.89 -0.20
CA ARG A 45 -14.92 -0.02 -0.52
C ARG A 45 -15.22 -0.97 0.63
N SER A 46 -14.21 -1.65 1.18
CA SER A 46 -14.38 -2.55 2.33
C SER A 46 -14.90 -1.80 3.56
N TYR A 47 -14.49 -0.54 3.75
CA TYR A 47 -15.01 0.29 4.82
C TYR A 47 -16.51 0.60 4.65
N GLN A 48 -16.97 0.91 3.43
CA GLN A 48 -18.39 1.08 3.14
C GLN A 48 -19.19 -0.19 3.39
N GLU A 49 -18.70 -1.34 2.94
CA GLU A 49 -19.32 -2.65 3.17
C GLU A 49 -19.41 -2.98 4.67
N TRP A 50 -18.37 -2.65 5.44
CA TRP A 50 -18.35 -2.79 6.89
C TRP A 50 -19.40 -1.89 7.55
N LEU A 51 -19.50 -0.61 7.15
CA LEU A 51 -20.51 0.31 7.69
C LEU A 51 -21.93 -0.20 7.46
N ILE A 52 -22.25 -0.70 6.26
CA ILE A 52 -23.56 -1.29 5.94
C ILE A 52 -23.84 -2.48 6.87
N SER A 53 -22.86 -3.36 7.05
CA SER A 53 -22.99 -4.53 7.94
C SER A 53 -23.22 -4.12 9.39
N ARG A 54 -22.54 -3.07 9.84
CA ARG A 54 -22.65 -2.54 11.19
C ARG A 54 -24.00 -1.86 11.43
N GLU A 55 -24.51 -1.13 10.45
CA GLU A 55 -25.84 -0.52 10.51
C GLU A 55 -26.94 -1.58 10.61
N ALA A 56 -26.83 -2.67 9.84
CA ALA A 56 -27.75 -3.80 9.91
C ALA A 56 -27.79 -4.48 11.30
N LEU A 57 -26.65 -4.49 12.02
CA LEU A 57 -26.60 -4.98 13.40
C LEU A 57 -27.30 -4.04 14.39
N THR A 58 -27.18 -2.73 14.19
CA THR A 58 -27.78 -1.72 15.07
C THR A 58 -29.29 -1.58 14.90
N ASN A 59 -29.85 -2.05 13.79
CA ASN A 59 -31.30 -2.04 13.58
C ASN A 59 -31.99 -2.91 14.64
N PRO A 60 -32.76 -2.30 15.57
CA PRO A 60 -33.44 -3.04 16.62
C PRO A 60 -34.48 -3.95 15.97
N LEU A 61 -34.54 -5.19 16.44
CA LEU A 61 -35.63 -6.08 16.09
C LEU A 61 -36.92 -5.52 16.69
N GLN A 62 -37.78 -4.97 15.84
CA GLN A 62 -39.16 -4.67 16.19
C GLN A 62 -39.96 -5.96 16.07
N THR A 63 -40.11 -6.68 17.18
CA THR A 63 -41.05 -7.80 17.28
C THR A 63 -42.07 -7.45 18.34
N GLU A 64 -43.29 -7.12 17.92
CA GLU A 64 -44.44 -6.87 18.82
C GLU A 64 -45.05 -8.19 19.34
N ASP A 65 -44.68 -9.34 18.76
CA ASP A 65 -45.21 -10.65 19.11
C ASP A 65 -44.32 -11.44 20.09
N VAL A 66 -44.98 -12.24 20.94
CA VAL A 66 -44.33 -13.21 21.83
C VAL A 66 -43.69 -14.31 20.99
N MET A 67 -42.36 -14.35 20.95
CA MET A 67 -41.60 -15.38 20.25
C MET A 67 -41.59 -16.70 21.03
N ASP A 68 -41.73 -17.81 20.31
CA ASP A 68 -41.44 -19.14 20.85
C ASP A 68 -39.92 -19.42 20.91
N ARG A 69 -39.54 -20.51 21.57
CA ARG A 69 -38.13 -20.86 21.78
C ARG A 69 -37.38 -21.17 20.48
N SER A 70 -38.05 -21.76 19.48
CA SER A 70 -37.45 -22.05 18.17
C SER A 70 -37.15 -20.76 17.40
N GLN A 71 -38.11 -19.84 17.37
CA GLN A 71 -37.98 -18.52 16.75
C GLN A 71 -36.86 -17.71 17.40
N LEU A 72 -36.79 -17.73 18.73
CA LEU A 72 -35.70 -17.07 19.47
C LEU A 72 -34.32 -17.65 19.10
N ASN A 73 -34.19 -18.98 19.06
CA ASN A 73 -32.92 -19.63 18.72
C ASN A 73 -32.50 -19.36 17.27
N GLN A 74 -33.44 -19.34 16.34
CA GLN A 74 -33.17 -18.99 14.94
C GLN A 74 -32.63 -17.56 14.85
N LEU A 75 -33.31 -16.61 15.48
CA LEU A 75 -32.93 -15.20 15.51
C LEU A 75 -31.56 -14.96 16.17
N LEU A 76 -31.23 -15.69 17.24
CA LEU A 76 -29.89 -15.68 17.85
C LEU A 76 -28.83 -16.21 16.87
N GLY A 77 -29.15 -17.26 16.11
CA GLY A 77 -28.27 -17.80 15.07
C GLY A 77 -28.02 -16.81 13.93
N GLU A 78 -29.07 -16.13 13.47
CA GLU A 78 -29.00 -15.09 12.44
C GLU A 78 -28.16 -13.89 12.92
N LYS A 79 -28.41 -13.39 14.14
CA LYS A 79 -27.62 -12.29 14.73
C LYS A 79 -26.15 -12.66 14.92
N ARG A 80 -25.86 -13.89 15.36
CA ARG A 80 -24.48 -14.38 15.45
C ARG A 80 -23.80 -14.42 14.08
N SER A 81 -24.51 -14.85 13.05
CA SER A 81 -23.99 -14.91 11.68
C SER A 81 -23.69 -13.50 11.14
N GLN A 82 -24.61 -12.56 11.35
CA GLN A 82 -24.41 -11.13 11.00
C GLN A 82 -23.20 -10.52 11.72
N TYR A 83 -22.99 -10.86 12.99
CA TYR A 83 -21.82 -10.38 13.75
C TYR A 83 -20.50 -10.94 13.20
N ILE A 84 -20.47 -12.24 12.86
CA ILE A 84 -19.28 -12.86 12.25
C ILE A 84 -18.96 -12.20 10.91
N GLU A 85 -19.98 -11.95 10.08
CA GLU A 85 -19.81 -11.28 8.79
C GLU A 85 -19.31 -9.84 8.96
N GLU A 86 -19.88 -9.07 9.89
CA GLU A 86 -19.42 -7.71 10.19
C GLU A 86 -17.96 -7.69 10.64
N ARG A 87 -17.58 -8.63 11.51
CA ARG A 87 -16.20 -8.75 11.99
C ARG A 87 -15.24 -9.07 10.85
N SER A 88 -15.61 -10.01 9.97
CA SER A 88 -14.81 -10.35 8.78
C SER A 88 -14.61 -9.14 7.86
N LYS A 89 -15.61 -8.28 7.70
CA LYS A 89 -15.51 -7.03 6.93
C LYS A 89 -14.60 -6.01 7.61
N ALA A 90 -14.66 -5.91 8.95
CA ALA A 90 -13.76 -5.06 9.73
C ALA A 90 -12.29 -5.52 9.58
N ASP A 91 -12.04 -6.82 9.65
CA ASP A 91 -10.70 -7.39 9.50
C ASP A 91 -10.13 -7.11 8.09
N SER A 92 -10.97 -7.19 7.05
CA SER A 92 -10.59 -6.80 5.67
C SER A 92 -10.11 -5.34 5.57
N VAL A 93 -10.79 -4.40 6.25
CA VAL A 93 -10.35 -2.98 6.30
C VAL A 93 -8.98 -2.86 6.96
N GLU A 94 -8.73 -3.62 8.02
CA GLU A 94 -7.45 -3.64 8.72
C GLU A 94 -6.33 -4.21 7.83
N ASP A 95 -6.59 -5.28 7.09
CA ASP A 95 -5.64 -5.87 6.17
C ASP A 95 -5.25 -4.91 5.04
N TRP A 96 -6.22 -4.20 4.46
CA TRP A 96 -5.91 -3.15 3.49
C TRP A 96 -5.11 -2.00 4.10
N HIS A 97 -5.39 -1.64 5.36
CA HIS A 97 -4.61 -0.64 6.05
C HIS A 97 -3.15 -1.06 6.24
N LYS A 98 -2.91 -2.29 6.69
CA LYS A 98 -1.57 -2.89 6.83
C LYS A 98 -0.84 -2.93 5.49
N ARG A 99 -1.53 -3.29 4.41
CA ARG A 99 -0.94 -3.31 3.07
C ARG A 99 -0.50 -1.91 2.62
N ILE A 100 -1.29 -0.88 2.91
CA ILE A 100 -0.91 0.52 2.61
C ILE A 100 0.35 0.92 3.39
N GLU A 101 0.43 0.60 4.69
CA GLU A 101 1.63 0.89 5.49
C GLU A 101 2.87 0.17 4.96
N GLN A 102 2.72 -1.08 4.52
CA GLN A 102 3.82 -1.82 3.90
C GLN A 102 4.31 -1.12 2.63
N LEU A 103 3.40 -0.70 1.75
CA LEU A 103 3.74 0.03 0.53
C LEU A 103 4.44 1.37 0.84
N GLU A 104 4.07 2.05 1.92
CA GLU A 104 4.74 3.28 2.35
C GLU A 104 6.19 3.03 2.80
N ARG A 105 6.45 1.92 3.49
CA ARG A 105 7.81 1.51 3.86
C ARG A 105 8.65 1.19 2.62
N GLU A 106 8.09 0.42 1.68
CA GLU A 106 8.76 0.09 0.41
C GLU A 106 9.09 1.35 -0.40
N LYS A 107 8.16 2.32 -0.48
CA LYS A 107 8.40 3.62 -1.11
C LYS A 107 9.51 4.40 -0.40
N SER A 108 9.50 4.47 0.92
CA SER A 108 10.55 5.15 1.70
C SER A 108 11.94 4.55 1.41
N GLU A 109 12.04 3.23 1.29
CA GLU A 109 13.28 2.57 0.92
C GLU A 109 13.72 2.94 -0.50
N LEU A 110 12.82 2.89 -1.49
CA LEU A 110 13.13 3.32 -2.86
C LEU A 110 13.60 4.78 -2.91
N TRP A 111 12.99 5.67 -2.13
CA TRP A 111 13.38 7.07 -2.05
C TRP A 111 14.81 7.23 -1.51
N SER A 112 15.16 6.48 -0.47
CA SER A 112 16.52 6.44 0.09
C SER A 112 17.53 5.94 -0.95
N GLN A 113 17.20 4.89 -1.69
CA GLN A 113 18.04 4.36 -2.76
C GLN A 113 18.23 5.39 -3.89
N LYS A 114 17.15 6.08 -4.31
CA LYS A 114 17.20 7.12 -5.34
C LYS A 114 18.07 8.30 -4.92
N THR A 115 17.94 8.75 -3.67
CA THR A 115 18.73 9.87 -3.13
C THR A 115 20.22 9.53 -3.10
N LYS A 116 20.60 8.31 -2.67
CA LYS A 116 22.00 7.85 -2.70
C LYS A 116 22.55 7.78 -4.12
N LEU A 117 21.72 7.35 -5.07
CA LEU A 117 22.11 7.25 -6.47
C LEU A 117 22.40 8.62 -7.09
N ILE A 118 21.53 9.60 -6.86
CA ILE A 118 21.67 10.99 -7.35
C ILE A 118 22.94 11.63 -6.81
N ARG A 119 23.14 11.61 -5.48
CA ARG A 119 24.36 12.14 -4.85
C ARG A 119 25.63 11.51 -5.42
N GLY A 120 25.58 10.21 -5.69
CA GLY A 120 26.71 9.52 -6.28
C GLY A 120 26.93 9.89 -7.75
N GLN A 121 25.89 10.21 -8.52
CA GLN A 121 26.02 10.69 -9.90
C GLN A 121 26.58 12.11 -9.92
N GLU A 122 26.14 13.01 -9.03
CA GLU A 122 26.67 14.37 -8.89
C GLU A 122 28.17 14.36 -8.66
N LYS A 123 28.66 13.54 -7.72
CA LYS A 123 30.09 13.36 -7.48
C LYS A 123 30.89 12.89 -8.69
N LEU A 124 30.31 12.02 -9.52
CA LEU A 124 30.98 11.55 -10.74
C LEU A 124 31.03 12.64 -11.82
N LYS A 125 30.03 13.52 -11.87
CA LYS A 125 30.03 14.68 -12.77
C LYS A 125 31.05 15.72 -12.32
N GLU A 126 31.11 16.01 -11.02
CA GLU A 126 32.12 16.91 -10.45
C GLU A 126 33.54 16.46 -10.83
N VAL A 127 33.85 15.16 -10.70
CA VAL A 127 35.16 14.62 -11.10
C VAL A 127 35.46 14.75 -12.60
N LEU A 128 34.44 14.73 -13.47
CA LEU A 128 34.63 14.95 -14.91
C LEU A 128 34.83 16.43 -15.26
N ASP A 129 34.25 17.33 -14.46
CA ASP A 129 34.31 18.78 -14.67
C ASP A 129 35.61 19.42 -14.09
N GLU A 130 36.32 18.72 -13.19
CA GLU A 130 37.60 19.09 -12.55
C GLU A 130 38.86 18.68 -13.33
#